data_AF-A0AA36HMA6-F1
#
_entry.id   AF-A0AA36HMA6-F1
#
_cell.length_a   1.000
_cell.length_b   1.000
_cell.length_c   1.000
_cell.angle_alpha   90.00
_cell.angle_beta   90.00
_cell.angle_gamma   90.00
#
_symmetry.space_group_name_H-M   'P 1'
#
loop_
_entity.id
_entity.type
_entity.pdbx_description
1 polymer ?
#
loop_
_entity_poly.entity_id
_entity_poly.type
_entity_poly.pdbx_seq_one_letter_code
_entity_poly.pdbx_strand_id
1 'polypeptide(L)'
;MARSIGRHHRSSHRPPKGAEHTVAVQADFPRDYQQVLELECKHLEPFLEPQKPALGKGCPVASLGVLNVDNELGILRAGQLDASAARVLIAFNDIQLPDEEALQQDPQSASAMRVKRSVDCLLAPQRQGEPVRAKLRAAGPASAVNWILRGRPGDVHQVVITQTETIGEWSALWHVPVAIEAVASFVAYWQFILDCQRGQNALLFQAEWTPGKRVRAVRDNMPSAAKKSSAWHSP
;
A
#
# COMPACT_ATOMS: atom_id res chain seq x y z
N MET A 1 -63.24 32.84 39.23
CA MET A 1 -63.79 31.49 39.52
C MET A 1 -63.00 30.46 38.74
N ALA A 2 -62.70 29.33 39.41
CA ALA A 2 -62.23 28.03 38.91
C ALA A 2 -60.83 27.91 38.26
N ARG A 3 -60.05 27.01 38.88
CA ARG A 3 -58.74 26.45 38.52
C ARG A 3 -58.89 25.35 37.46
N SER A 4 -57.83 25.09 36.68
CA SER A 4 -57.40 23.71 36.39
C SER A 4 -55.92 23.68 36.02
N ILE A 5 -55.22 22.68 36.56
CA ILE A 5 -53.79 22.43 36.52
C ILE A 5 -53.59 21.21 35.61
N GLY A 6 -52.62 21.26 34.69
CA GLY A 6 -52.14 20.10 33.94
C GLY A 6 -50.68 20.30 33.51
N ARG A 7 -49.81 19.37 33.90
CA ARG A 7 -48.33 19.40 33.84
C ARG A 7 -47.74 18.84 32.53
N HIS A 8 -46.41 19.06 32.40
CA HIS A 8 -45.40 18.42 31.53
C HIS A 8 -45.27 19.04 30.14
N HIS A 9 -44.12 19.46 29.59
CA HIS A 9 -42.69 19.30 29.92
C HIS A 9 -41.93 20.55 29.43
N ARG A 10 -41.00 21.08 30.22
CA ARG A 10 -39.96 22.01 29.73
C ARG A 10 -38.92 21.21 28.95
N SER A 11 -38.62 21.62 27.72
CA SER A 11 -37.34 21.35 27.06
C SER A 11 -36.86 22.66 26.46
N SER A 12 -35.84 23.23 27.08
CA SER A 12 -35.07 24.35 26.58
C SER A 12 -34.10 23.85 25.50
N HIS A 13 -34.24 24.32 24.25
CA HIS A 13 -33.18 24.19 23.26
C HIS A 13 -32.61 25.56 22.91
N ARG A 14 -31.40 25.79 23.44
CA ARG A 14 -30.46 26.83 23.03
C ARG A 14 -30.05 26.62 21.56
N PRO A 15 -29.65 27.68 20.84
CA PRO A 15 -29.23 27.58 19.46
C PRO A 15 -27.87 26.85 19.36
N PRO A 16 -27.63 26.06 18.29
CA PRO A 16 -26.34 25.43 18.09
C PRO A 16 -25.32 26.51 17.70
N LYS A 17 -24.31 26.70 18.56
CA LYS A 17 -23.11 27.47 18.20
C LYS A 17 -22.25 26.62 17.27
N GLY A 18 -21.61 27.31 16.32
CA GLY A 18 -20.78 26.79 15.23
C GLY A 18 -20.05 25.49 15.52
N ALA A 19 -20.33 24.50 14.67
CA ALA A 19 -19.43 23.40 14.40
C ALA A 19 -18.77 23.69 13.05
N GLU A 20 -17.58 24.30 13.09
CA GLU A 20 -16.61 24.14 12.02
C GLU A 20 -16.30 22.64 11.96
N HIS A 21 -16.94 21.91 11.05
CA HIS A 21 -16.57 20.54 10.73
C HIS A 21 -15.32 20.57 9.86
N THR A 22 -14.18 20.87 10.48
CA THR A 22 -12.90 20.38 9.98
C THR A 22 -12.91 18.87 10.20
N VAL A 23 -13.33 18.12 9.19
CA VAL A 23 -13.10 16.66 9.16
C VAL A 23 -11.61 16.47 8.91
N ALA A 24 -10.82 16.59 9.97
CA ALA A 24 -9.51 16.00 10.02
C ALA A 24 -9.73 14.48 10.01
N VAL A 25 -9.58 13.85 8.84
CA VAL A 25 -9.28 12.42 8.78
C VAL A 25 -7.84 12.28 9.25
N GLN A 26 -7.64 12.43 10.55
CA GLN A 26 -6.43 11.99 11.22
C GLN A 26 -6.67 10.50 11.45
N ALA A 27 -6.25 9.68 10.48
CA ALA A 27 -6.20 8.25 10.71
C ALA A 27 -5.18 8.02 11.84
N ASP A 28 -5.61 7.37 12.91
CA ASP A 28 -4.73 6.91 13.98
C ASP A 28 -3.89 5.73 13.45
N PHE A 29 -2.85 6.07 12.68
CA PHE A 29 -1.91 5.16 12.02
C PHE A 29 -1.15 4.15 12.90
N PRO A 30 -0.96 4.29 14.23
CA PRO A 30 -0.11 3.36 14.99
C PRO A 30 -0.63 1.92 15.06
N ARG A 31 -1.96 1.70 15.06
CA ARG A 31 -2.56 0.34 15.13
C ARG A 31 -2.64 -0.37 13.78
N ASP A 32 -2.55 0.37 12.68
CA ASP A 32 -2.71 -0.18 11.33
C ASP A 32 -1.43 -0.86 10.83
N TYR A 33 -0.24 -0.49 11.33
CA TYR A 33 1.03 -1.08 10.86
C TYR A 33 1.09 -2.60 11.05
N GLN A 34 0.76 -3.08 12.25
CA GLN A 34 0.73 -4.50 12.54
C GLN A 34 -0.43 -5.19 11.81
N GLN A 35 -1.61 -4.56 11.71
CA GLN A 35 -2.75 -5.14 10.98
C GLN A 35 -2.50 -5.25 9.48
N VAL A 36 -1.84 -4.26 8.87
CA VAL A 36 -1.41 -4.29 7.47
C VAL A 36 -0.43 -5.43 7.27
N LEU A 37 0.62 -5.52 8.08
CA LEU A 37 1.58 -6.61 7.99
C LEU A 37 0.94 -7.99 8.27
N GLU A 38 -0.05 -8.07 9.17
CA GLU A 38 -0.80 -9.30 9.47
C GLU A 38 -1.76 -9.70 8.33
N LEU A 39 -2.43 -8.75 7.69
CA LEU A 39 -3.21 -8.98 6.47
C LEU A 39 -2.28 -9.46 5.34
N GLU A 40 -1.09 -8.86 5.21
CA GLU A 40 -0.11 -9.25 4.20
C GLU A 40 0.47 -10.64 4.45
N CYS A 41 0.79 -10.99 5.70
CA CYS A 41 1.27 -12.31 6.10
C CYS A 41 0.23 -13.42 5.96
N LYS A 42 -1.07 -13.09 5.96
CA LYS A 42 -2.14 -14.05 5.63
C LYS A 42 -2.04 -14.53 4.18
N HIS A 43 -1.51 -13.70 3.28
CA HIS A 43 -1.33 -13.99 1.86
C HIS A 43 0.12 -14.39 1.48
N LEU A 44 1.04 -14.41 2.45
CA LEU A 44 2.33 -15.07 2.32
C LEU A 44 2.12 -16.55 2.60
N GLU A 45 1.78 -17.36 1.59
CA GLU A 45 1.83 -18.82 1.76
C GLU A 45 3.25 -19.27 2.12
N PRO A 46 3.40 -20.32 2.94
CA PRO A 46 4.69 -20.78 3.44
C PRO A 46 5.42 -21.57 2.36
N PHE A 47 6.06 -20.91 1.39
CA PHE A 47 6.91 -21.61 0.42
C PHE A 47 8.14 -20.80 0.05
N LEU A 48 9.21 -21.04 0.80
CA LEU A 48 10.60 -21.01 0.31
C LEU A 48 11.13 -22.45 0.29
N GLU A 49 10.37 -23.38 -0.29
CA GLU A 49 10.98 -24.59 -0.85
C GLU A 49 11.33 -24.32 -2.32
N PRO A 50 12.48 -24.81 -2.81
CA PRO A 50 12.85 -24.71 -4.22
C PRO A 50 11.99 -25.68 -5.04
N GLN A 51 10.71 -25.36 -5.23
CA GLN A 51 9.84 -26.08 -6.15
C GLN A 51 9.24 -25.10 -7.15
N LYS A 52 9.14 -25.59 -8.40
CA LYS A 52 8.73 -24.85 -9.60
C LYS A 52 7.54 -23.90 -9.32
N PRO A 53 7.55 -22.68 -9.90
CA PRO A 53 6.47 -21.72 -9.73
C PRO A 53 5.16 -22.31 -10.25
N ALA A 54 4.21 -22.50 -9.35
CA ALA A 54 2.82 -22.74 -9.73
C ALA A 54 2.15 -21.38 -9.91
N LEU A 55 1.55 -21.15 -11.09
CA LEU A 55 0.64 -20.04 -11.32
C LEU A 55 -0.35 -19.92 -10.14
N GLY A 56 -0.45 -18.71 -9.56
CA GLY A 56 -1.46 -18.42 -8.53
C GLY A 56 -1.03 -18.58 -7.07
N LYS A 57 0.26 -18.76 -6.77
CA LYS A 57 0.76 -18.76 -5.37
C LYS A 57 1.37 -17.42 -4.96
N GLY A 58 0.52 -16.54 -4.42
CA GLY A 58 0.91 -15.31 -3.72
C GLY A 58 1.06 -14.06 -4.59
N CYS A 59 1.20 -12.90 -3.93
CA CYS A 59 1.46 -11.59 -4.53
C CYS A 59 2.93 -11.20 -4.23
N PRO A 60 3.89 -11.50 -5.11
CA PRO A 60 5.32 -11.32 -4.83
C PRO A 60 5.69 -9.86 -4.59
N VAL A 61 6.68 -9.64 -3.74
CA VAL A 61 7.35 -8.35 -3.61
C VAL A 61 8.29 -8.15 -4.78
N ALA A 62 8.28 -6.98 -5.39
CA ALA A 62 9.11 -6.67 -6.53
C ALA A 62 9.65 -5.24 -6.52
N SER A 63 10.78 -5.04 -7.19
CA SER A 63 11.21 -3.72 -7.64
C SER A 63 10.65 -3.45 -9.03
N LEU A 64 10.12 -2.25 -9.27
CA LEU A 64 9.50 -1.90 -10.55
C LEU A 64 10.46 -2.04 -11.74
N GLY A 65 11.76 -1.87 -11.51
CA GLY A 65 12.78 -1.90 -12.56
C GLY A 65 13.16 -3.30 -13.03
N VAL A 66 12.67 -4.34 -12.35
CA VAL A 66 12.97 -5.75 -12.68
C VAL A 66 11.71 -6.56 -12.99
N LEU A 67 10.53 -5.92 -12.97
CA LEU A 67 9.28 -6.56 -13.37
C LEU A 67 9.21 -6.66 -14.89
N ASN A 68 9.02 -7.86 -15.38
CA ASN A 68 8.71 -8.11 -16.78
C ASN A 68 7.23 -8.46 -16.92
N VAL A 69 6.66 -8.10 -18.07
CA VAL A 69 5.25 -8.35 -18.38
C VAL A 69 5.17 -9.34 -19.52
N ASP A 70 4.43 -10.42 -19.31
CA ASP A 70 3.97 -11.31 -20.36
C ASP A 70 2.59 -10.85 -20.81
N ASN A 71 2.56 -10.06 -21.89
CA ASN A 71 1.33 -9.46 -22.41
C ASN A 71 0.35 -10.49 -22.97
N GLU A 72 0.85 -11.65 -23.44
CA GLU A 72 0.00 -12.70 -24.01
C GLU A 72 -0.78 -13.43 -22.92
N LEU A 73 -0.12 -13.70 -21.78
CA LEU A 73 -0.73 -14.40 -20.65
C LEU A 73 -1.33 -13.47 -19.60
N GLY A 74 -1.01 -12.19 -19.66
CA GLY A 74 -1.40 -11.19 -18.67
C GLY A 74 -0.74 -11.38 -17.31
N ILE A 75 0.53 -11.80 -17.31
CA ILE A 75 1.27 -12.20 -16.11
C ILE A 75 2.47 -11.28 -15.88
N LEU A 76 2.68 -10.89 -14.62
CA LEU A 76 3.88 -10.26 -14.14
C LEU A 76 4.93 -11.30 -13.77
N ARG A 77 6.14 -11.13 -14.27
CA ARG A 77 7.31 -11.93 -13.87
C ARG A 77 8.22 -11.11 -12.97
N ALA A 78 8.32 -11.50 -11.70
CA ALA A 78 9.20 -10.95 -10.68
C ALA A 78 10.37 -11.91 -10.44
N GLY A 79 11.43 -11.81 -11.25
CA GLY A 79 12.52 -12.78 -11.24
C GLY A 79 12.04 -14.14 -11.76
N GLN A 80 11.97 -15.15 -10.89
CA GLN A 80 11.49 -16.50 -11.20
C GLN A 80 10.02 -16.74 -10.81
N LEU A 81 9.34 -15.70 -10.31
CA LEU A 81 7.96 -15.80 -9.82
C LEU A 81 7.01 -15.18 -10.83
N ASP A 82 5.99 -15.94 -11.21
CA ASP A 82 4.91 -15.52 -12.10
C ASP A 82 3.65 -15.22 -11.27
N ALA A 83 3.08 -14.03 -11.43
CA ALA A 83 1.89 -13.60 -10.69
C ALA A 83 1.01 -12.61 -11.49
N SER A 84 -0.27 -12.53 -11.17
CA SER A 84 -1.19 -11.54 -11.78
C SER A 84 -1.05 -10.13 -11.18
N ALA A 85 -0.44 -10.04 -10.00
CA ALA A 85 -0.21 -8.81 -9.27
C ALA A 85 1.10 -8.89 -8.48
N ALA A 86 1.69 -7.75 -8.15
CA ALA A 86 2.91 -7.65 -7.35
C ALA A 86 2.77 -6.56 -6.28
N ARG A 87 3.48 -6.72 -5.16
CA ARG A 87 3.62 -5.70 -4.11
C ARG A 87 4.87 -4.88 -4.38
N VAL A 88 4.73 -3.58 -4.33
CA VAL A 88 5.82 -2.63 -4.53
C VAL A 88 5.78 -1.58 -3.45
N LEU A 89 6.93 -1.01 -3.14
CA LEU A 89 7.05 0.15 -2.27
C LEU A 89 7.43 1.35 -3.12
N ILE A 90 6.60 2.40 -3.07
CA ILE A 90 6.77 3.61 -3.88
C ILE A 90 6.79 4.85 -3.01
N ALA A 91 7.44 5.90 -3.50
CA ALA A 91 7.29 7.27 -3.02
C ALA A 91 6.73 8.14 -4.14
N PHE A 92 5.81 9.04 -3.82
CA PHE A 92 5.44 10.09 -4.75
C PHE A 92 6.64 11.03 -4.97
N ASN A 93 6.88 11.39 -6.24
CA ASN A 93 7.91 12.38 -6.60
C ASN A 93 7.26 13.72 -7.00
N ASP A 94 8.10 14.69 -7.34
CA ASP A 94 7.71 16.04 -7.75
C ASP A 94 7.44 16.18 -9.25
N ILE A 95 7.50 15.09 -10.02
CA ILE A 95 7.26 15.11 -11.45
C ILE A 95 5.76 15.21 -11.73
N GLN A 96 5.41 16.26 -12.46
CA GLN A 96 4.07 16.49 -12.96
C GLN A 96 3.93 15.88 -14.35
N LEU A 97 2.91 15.04 -14.51
CA LEU A 97 2.49 14.56 -15.83
C LEU A 97 1.60 15.63 -16.47
N PRO A 98 1.53 15.71 -17.82
CA PRO A 98 0.57 16.59 -18.49
C PRO A 98 -0.87 16.32 -18.04
N ASP A 99 -1.72 17.34 -17.94
CA ASP A 99 -3.09 17.20 -17.41
C ASP A 99 -3.90 16.13 -18.14
N GLU A 100 -3.78 16.06 -19.47
CA GLU A 100 -4.44 15.05 -20.32
C GLU A 100 -4.00 13.61 -20.01
N GLU A 101 -2.81 13.43 -19.44
CA GLU A 101 -2.31 12.14 -18.97
C GLU A 101 -2.63 11.90 -17.49
N ALA A 102 -2.51 12.94 -16.66
CA ALA A 102 -2.61 12.87 -15.21
C ALA A 102 -4.05 12.61 -14.74
N LEU A 103 -5.04 13.14 -15.45
CA LEU A 103 -6.45 12.98 -15.12
C LEU A 103 -7.27 12.72 -16.38
N GLN A 104 -7.87 11.53 -16.45
CA GLN A 104 -8.72 11.12 -17.54
C GLN A 104 -10.07 10.65 -16.99
N GLN A 105 -11.15 10.90 -17.73
CA GLN A 105 -12.44 10.28 -17.41
C GLN A 105 -12.37 8.78 -17.76
N ASP A 106 -12.96 7.92 -16.93
CA ASP A 106 -13.00 6.50 -17.27
C ASP A 106 -13.95 6.28 -18.48
N PRO A 107 -13.48 5.67 -19.58
CA PRO A 107 -14.29 5.43 -20.78
C PRO A 107 -15.46 4.47 -20.54
N GLN A 108 -15.44 3.67 -19.48
CA GLN A 108 -16.48 2.70 -19.15
C GLN A 108 -17.45 3.22 -18.07
N SER A 109 -17.12 4.32 -17.37
CA SER A 109 -17.98 4.88 -16.34
C SER A 109 -17.82 6.39 -16.19
N ALA A 110 -18.89 7.13 -16.46
CA ALA A 110 -18.91 8.59 -16.37
C ALA A 110 -18.61 9.14 -14.97
N SER A 111 -18.85 8.36 -13.91
CA SER A 111 -18.61 8.72 -12.51
C SER A 111 -17.23 8.31 -11.99
N ALA A 112 -16.46 7.55 -12.79
CA ALA A 112 -15.11 7.14 -12.45
C ALA A 112 -14.08 8.01 -13.18
N MET A 113 -12.96 8.22 -12.49
CA MET A 113 -11.80 8.92 -13.02
C MET A 113 -10.62 7.97 -13.02
N ARG A 114 -9.70 8.18 -13.96
CA ARG A 114 -8.38 7.58 -13.98
C ARG A 114 -7.38 8.67 -13.62
N VAL A 115 -6.60 8.41 -12.59
CA VAL A 115 -5.55 9.33 -12.13
C VAL A 115 -4.22 8.65 -12.33
N LYS A 116 -3.28 9.36 -12.95
CA LYS A 116 -1.91 8.91 -13.17
C LYS A 116 -0.92 9.85 -12.50
N ARG A 117 0.10 9.28 -11.86
CA ARG A 117 1.20 10.01 -11.22
C ARG A 117 2.52 9.34 -11.51
N SER A 118 3.58 10.13 -11.58
CA SER A 118 4.93 9.58 -11.52
C SER A 118 5.29 9.23 -10.07
N VAL A 119 5.95 8.10 -9.89
CA VAL A 119 6.39 7.59 -8.59
C VAL A 119 7.79 6.99 -8.71
N ASP A 120 8.53 7.03 -7.60
CA ASP A 120 9.85 6.42 -7.47
C ASP A 120 9.71 5.09 -6.69
N CYS A 121 10.34 4.03 -7.19
CA CYS A 121 10.39 2.73 -6.50
C CYS A 121 11.47 2.77 -5.41
N LEU A 122 11.10 2.33 -4.20
CA LEU A 122 11.99 2.31 -3.05
C LEU A 122 12.73 0.98 -2.86
N LEU A 123 12.36 -0.07 -3.60
CA LEU A 123 13.03 -1.38 -3.55
C LEU A 123 14.07 -1.49 -4.68
N ALA A 124 15.28 -1.91 -4.34
CA ALA A 124 16.49 -1.72 -5.14
C ALA A 124 16.64 -2.72 -6.33
N PRO A 125 17.56 -2.48 -7.29
CA PRO A 125 18.73 -1.60 -7.21
C PRO A 125 18.55 -0.28 -7.96
N GLN A 126 18.83 0.84 -7.29
CA GLN A 126 19.07 2.12 -7.97
C GLN A 126 20.20 1.91 -8.98
N ARG A 127 19.89 1.98 -10.28
CA ARG A 127 20.95 2.04 -11.29
C ARG A 127 21.59 3.41 -11.18
N GLN A 128 22.89 3.44 -10.91
CA GLN A 128 23.71 4.67 -10.99
C GLN A 128 23.22 5.83 -10.09
N GLY A 129 22.59 5.53 -8.96
CA GLY A 129 22.11 6.53 -8.01
C GLY A 129 20.79 7.22 -8.38
N GLU A 130 20.17 6.84 -9.51
CA GLU A 130 18.85 7.35 -9.89
C GLU A 130 17.72 6.45 -9.35
N PRO A 131 16.63 7.04 -8.85
CA PRO A 131 15.45 6.28 -8.46
C PRO A 131 14.83 5.61 -9.69
N VAL A 132 14.43 4.35 -9.54
CA VAL A 132 13.67 3.66 -10.58
C VAL A 132 12.28 4.26 -10.63
N ARG A 133 11.98 4.98 -11.71
CA ARG A 133 10.73 5.72 -11.87
C ARG A 133 9.72 4.96 -12.69
N ALA A 134 8.45 5.07 -12.32
CA ALA A 134 7.34 4.51 -13.06
C ALA A 134 6.13 5.45 -13.05
N LYS A 135 5.13 5.13 -13.87
CA LYS A 135 3.81 5.74 -13.81
C LYS A 135 2.86 4.81 -13.07
N LEU A 136 2.16 5.36 -12.07
CA LEU A 136 1.15 4.65 -11.31
C LEU A 136 -0.22 5.21 -11.63
N ARG A 137 -1.15 4.32 -11.99
CA ARG A 137 -2.53 4.64 -12.34
C ARG A 137 -3.47 4.05 -11.30
N ALA A 138 -4.47 4.80 -10.86
CA ALA A 138 -5.66 4.27 -10.19
C ALA A 138 -6.91 4.68 -10.96
N ALA A 139 -7.94 3.84 -10.91
CA ALA A 139 -9.23 4.11 -11.53
C ALA A 139 -10.35 3.90 -10.52
N GLY A 140 -11.36 4.77 -10.52
CA GLY A 140 -12.52 4.63 -9.65
C GLY A 140 -13.21 5.95 -9.33
N PRO A 141 -14.19 5.95 -8.41
CA PRO A 141 -14.78 7.19 -7.91
C PRO A 141 -13.71 8.08 -7.26
N ALA A 142 -14.00 9.37 -7.11
CA ALA A 142 -13.07 10.32 -6.50
C ALA A 142 -12.49 9.84 -5.16
N SER A 143 -13.29 9.18 -4.32
CA SER A 143 -12.83 8.60 -3.05
C SER A 143 -11.77 7.51 -3.20
N ALA A 144 -11.82 6.71 -4.27
CA ALA A 144 -10.88 5.62 -4.53
C ALA A 144 -9.54 6.09 -5.11
N VAL A 145 -9.53 7.24 -5.80
CA VAL A 145 -8.32 7.80 -6.45
C VAL A 145 -7.73 9.00 -5.70
N ASN A 146 -8.41 9.49 -4.65
CA ASN A 146 -8.03 10.69 -3.91
C ASN A 146 -6.61 10.60 -3.31
N TRP A 147 -6.16 9.41 -2.92
CA TRP A 147 -4.82 9.20 -2.37
C TRP A 147 -3.71 9.49 -3.38
N ILE A 148 -3.93 9.19 -4.67
CA ILE A 148 -2.99 9.57 -5.73
C ILE A 148 -3.06 11.08 -5.98
N LEU A 149 -4.29 11.64 -6.03
CA LEU A 149 -4.48 13.07 -6.28
C LEU A 149 -3.85 13.96 -5.20
N ARG A 150 -3.94 13.53 -3.94
CA ARG A 150 -3.47 14.30 -2.78
C ARG A 150 -2.09 13.87 -2.27
N GLY A 151 -1.48 12.86 -2.87
CA GLY A 151 -0.15 12.40 -2.50
C GLY A 151 0.88 13.53 -2.61
N ARG A 152 1.63 13.77 -1.54
CA ARG A 152 2.69 14.77 -1.49
C ARG A 152 4.01 14.11 -1.88
N PRO A 153 4.95 14.85 -2.51
CA PRO A 153 6.29 14.35 -2.72
C PRO A 153 6.90 13.81 -1.42
N GLY A 154 7.45 12.61 -1.45
CA GLY A 154 7.99 11.90 -0.30
C GLY A 154 6.99 11.03 0.47
N ASP A 155 5.67 11.16 0.23
CA ASP A 155 4.69 10.25 0.82
C ASP A 155 4.94 8.83 0.29
N VAL A 156 5.10 7.87 1.20
CA VAL A 156 5.46 6.49 0.89
C VAL A 156 4.24 5.59 1.01
N HIS A 157 4.06 4.71 0.03
CA HIS A 157 2.96 3.75 0.00
C HIS A 157 3.47 2.35 -0.34
N GLN A 158 2.94 1.35 0.36
CA GLN A 158 2.86 0.00 -0.20
C GLN A 158 1.74 -0.01 -1.22
N VAL A 159 1.98 -0.56 -2.40
CA VAL A 159 0.97 -0.66 -3.44
C VAL A 159 0.97 -2.07 -3.99
N VAL A 160 -0.23 -2.64 -4.16
CA VAL A 160 -0.43 -3.83 -4.97
C VAL A 160 -0.73 -3.35 -6.39
N ILE A 161 0.11 -3.76 -7.34
CA ILE A 161 0.02 -3.36 -8.73
C ILE A 161 -0.31 -4.54 -9.64
N THR A 162 -0.93 -4.24 -10.77
CA THR A 162 -1.05 -5.14 -11.92
C THR A 162 -0.58 -4.44 -13.19
N GLN A 163 -0.38 -5.22 -14.25
CA GLN A 163 0.07 -4.71 -15.55
C GLN A 163 -0.93 -3.73 -16.16
N THR A 164 -0.41 -2.91 -17.05
CA THR A 164 -1.21 -2.20 -18.05
C THR A 164 -0.70 -2.58 -19.43
N GLU A 165 -1.41 -2.13 -20.47
CA GLU A 165 -0.95 -2.25 -21.86
C GLU A 165 0.30 -1.40 -22.17
N THR A 166 0.66 -0.46 -21.28
CA THR A 166 1.79 0.45 -21.46
C THR A 166 2.97 0.06 -20.57
N ILE A 167 4.14 -0.13 -21.19
CA ILE A 167 5.38 -0.45 -20.46
C ILE A 167 5.74 0.71 -19.52
N GLY A 168 6.10 0.38 -18.28
CA GLY A 168 6.44 1.37 -17.26
C GLY A 168 5.24 2.05 -16.61
N GLU A 169 4.01 1.66 -16.98
CA GLU A 169 2.77 2.06 -16.31
C GLU A 169 2.12 0.87 -15.59
N TRP A 170 1.72 1.12 -14.35
CA TRP A 170 1.15 0.10 -13.47
C TRP A 170 -0.21 0.54 -12.94
N SER A 171 -1.18 -0.38 -12.87
CA SER A 171 -2.46 -0.11 -12.22
C SER A 171 -2.40 -0.50 -10.74
N ALA A 172 -2.68 0.45 -9.86
CA ALA A 172 -2.84 0.21 -8.44
C ALA A 172 -4.20 -0.46 -8.17
N LEU A 173 -4.15 -1.64 -7.56
CA LEU A 173 -5.34 -2.37 -7.10
C LEU A 173 -5.67 -2.03 -5.65
N TRP A 174 -4.64 -1.76 -4.84
CA TRP A 174 -4.76 -1.47 -3.43
C TRP A 174 -3.51 -0.73 -2.95
N HIS A 175 -3.65 0.09 -1.90
CA HIS A 175 -2.52 0.79 -1.31
C HIS A 175 -2.68 0.91 0.20
N VAL A 176 -1.54 1.08 0.88
CA VAL A 176 -1.45 1.50 2.28
C VAL A 176 -0.37 2.56 2.43
N PRO A 177 -0.69 3.73 3.03
CA PRO A 177 0.32 4.73 3.35
C PRO A 177 1.25 4.24 4.46
N VAL A 178 2.52 4.64 4.39
CA VAL A 178 3.54 4.32 5.38
C VAL A 178 3.87 5.59 6.16
N ALA A 179 3.74 5.54 7.48
CA ALA A 179 4.08 6.66 8.35
C ALA A 179 5.56 7.03 8.18
N ILE A 180 5.87 8.34 8.15
CA ILE A 180 7.20 8.86 7.81
C ILE A 180 8.30 8.31 8.73
N GLU A 181 7.98 8.16 10.02
CA GLU A 181 8.85 7.58 11.04
C GLU A 181 9.12 6.08 10.84
N ALA A 182 8.24 5.38 10.12
CA ALA A 182 8.34 3.95 9.86
C ALA A 182 8.98 3.61 8.51
N VAL A 183 9.13 4.59 7.60
CA VAL A 183 9.60 4.38 6.22
C VAL A 183 10.89 3.55 6.16
N ALA A 184 11.93 3.94 6.89
CA ALA A 184 13.22 3.23 6.86
C ALA A 184 13.09 1.76 7.29
N SER A 185 12.25 1.48 8.29
CA SER A 185 12.01 0.12 8.78
C SER A 185 11.20 -0.70 7.80
N PHE A 186 10.24 -0.05 7.12
CA PHE A 186 9.38 -0.69 6.14
C PHE A 186 10.14 -1.02 4.85
N VAL A 187 11.02 -0.12 4.38
CA VAL A 187 11.95 -0.39 3.28
C VAL A 187 12.83 -1.60 3.63
N ALA A 188 13.42 -1.62 4.83
CA ALA A 188 14.25 -2.75 5.26
C ALA A 188 13.47 -4.08 5.32
N TYR A 189 12.22 -4.04 5.80
CA TYR A 189 11.33 -5.20 5.84
C TYR A 189 11.05 -5.75 4.45
N TRP A 190 10.59 -4.90 3.53
CA TRP A 190 10.26 -5.34 2.18
C TRP A 190 11.49 -5.74 1.36
N GLN A 191 12.64 -5.10 1.61
CA GLN A 191 13.90 -5.54 1.02
C GLN A 191 14.29 -6.93 1.52
N PHE A 192 14.17 -7.22 2.82
CA PHE A 192 14.43 -8.55 3.35
C PHE A 192 13.51 -9.62 2.74
N ILE A 193 12.21 -9.32 2.59
CA ILE A 193 11.28 -10.24 1.91
C ILE A 193 11.68 -10.45 0.44
N LEU A 194 12.06 -9.39 -0.26
CA LEU A 194 12.54 -9.48 -1.65
C LEU A 194 13.80 -10.34 -1.76
N ASP A 195 14.73 -10.22 -0.81
CA ASP A 195 15.96 -11.02 -0.76
C ASP A 195 15.65 -12.49 -0.45
N CYS A 196 14.69 -12.77 0.45
CA CYS A 196 14.15 -14.11 0.69
C CYS A 196 13.56 -14.72 -0.59
N GLN A 197 12.72 -13.97 -1.32
CA GLN A 197 12.14 -14.42 -2.60
C GLN A 197 13.21 -14.71 -3.67
N ARG A 198 14.37 -14.06 -3.60
CA ARG A 198 15.51 -14.29 -4.48
C ARG A 198 16.41 -15.46 -4.03
N GLY A 199 16.06 -16.14 -2.94
CA GLY A 199 16.87 -17.20 -2.35
C GLY A 199 18.16 -16.71 -1.67
N GLN A 200 18.29 -15.40 -1.41
CA GLN A 200 19.46 -14.83 -0.74
C GLN A 200 19.40 -14.99 0.78
N ASN A 201 18.18 -15.10 1.32
CA ASN A 201 17.90 -15.36 2.72
C ASN A 201 16.92 -16.53 2.84
N ALA A 202 17.04 -17.33 3.89
CA ALA A 202 16.09 -18.40 4.18
C ALA A 202 15.18 -17.99 5.34
N LEU A 203 13.87 -18.09 5.11
CA LEU A 203 12.87 -17.87 6.15
C LEU A 203 11.86 -19.02 6.13
N LEU A 204 11.89 -19.84 7.17
CA LEU A 204 10.98 -20.98 7.30
C LEU A 204 9.82 -20.58 8.21
N PHE A 205 8.62 -20.58 7.66
CA PHE A 205 7.40 -20.42 8.44
C PHE A 205 6.83 -21.79 8.79
N GLN A 206 6.43 -21.97 10.06
CA GLN A 206 5.64 -23.13 10.44
C GLN A 206 4.19 -22.88 10.00
N ALA A 207 3.51 -23.93 9.51
CA ALA A 207 2.18 -23.82 8.91
C ALA A 207 1.15 -23.20 9.87
N GLU A 208 1.26 -23.53 11.15
CA GLU A 208 0.43 -23.10 12.27
C GLU A 208 0.73 -21.68 12.77
N TRP A 209 1.74 -21.00 12.22
CA TRP A 209 2.06 -19.65 12.65
C TRP A 209 0.98 -18.66 12.23
N THR A 210 0.48 -17.92 13.22
CA THR A 210 -0.37 -16.76 13.00
C THR A 210 0.37 -15.69 12.20
N PRO A 211 -0.34 -14.80 11.48
CA PRO A 211 0.30 -13.72 10.74
C PRO A 211 1.26 -12.88 11.60
N GLY A 212 0.86 -12.51 12.81
CA GLY A 212 1.74 -11.75 13.72
C GLY A 212 3.00 -12.53 14.17
N LYS A 213 2.97 -13.87 14.21
CA LYS A 213 4.19 -14.67 14.43
C LYS A 213 5.12 -14.62 13.20
N ARG A 214 4.56 -14.67 11.99
CA ARG A 214 5.34 -14.55 10.74
C ARG A 214 6.01 -13.18 10.62
N VAL A 215 5.28 -12.10 10.89
CA VAL A 215 5.84 -10.73 10.92
C VAL A 215 7.01 -10.62 11.91
N ARG A 216 6.83 -11.14 13.14
CA ARG A 216 7.89 -11.15 14.15
C ARG A 216 9.10 -11.97 13.72
N ALA A 217 8.90 -13.13 13.08
CA ALA A 217 10.00 -13.94 12.56
C ALA A 217 10.80 -13.20 11.47
N VAL A 218 10.13 -12.49 10.55
CA VAL A 218 10.81 -11.62 9.57
C VAL A 218 11.63 -10.55 10.31
N ARG A 219 11.00 -9.82 11.23
CA ARG A 219 11.66 -8.78 12.04
C ARG A 219 12.89 -9.29 12.79
N ASP A 220 12.78 -10.46 13.39
CA ASP A 220 13.86 -11.00 14.23
C ASP A 220 15.09 -11.41 13.41
N ASN A 221 14.93 -11.63 12.10
CA ASN A 221 15.99 -11.94 11.14
C ASN A 221 16.51 -10.72 10.36
N MET A 222 15.94 -9.53 10.56
CA MET A 222 16.43 -8.30 9.93
C MET A 222 17.69 -7.72 10.61
N PRO A 223 18.46 -6.85 9.92
CA PRO A 223 19.58 -6.12 10.51
C PRO A 223 19.19 -5.34 11.79
N SER A 224 20.12 -5.25 12.74
CA SER A 224 19.87 -4.73 14.11
C SER A 224 19.20 -3.34 14.16
N ALA A 225 19.54 -2.44 13.23
CA ALA A 225 18.95 -1.10 13.17
C ALA A 225 17.44 -1.15 12.82
N ALA A 226 17.07 -1.95 11.82
CA ALA A 226 15.68 -2.14 11.44
C ALA A 226 14.93 -2.91 12.52
N LYS A 227 15.52 -3.98 13.08
CA LYS A 227 14.92 -4.81 14.14
C LYS A 227 14.55 -4.04 15.41
N LYS A 228 15.36 -3.07 15.82
CA LYS A 228 15.17 -2.26 17.04
C LYS A 228 14.30 -1.01 16.85
N SER A 229 13.73 -0.83 15.66
CA SER A 229 12.93 0.35 15.35
C SER A 229 11.71 0.50 16.29
N SER A 230 11.40 1.74 16.65
CA SER A 230 10.15 2.08 17.34
C SER A 230 8.91 1.80 16.48
N ALA A 231 9.06 1.66 15.15
CA ALA A 231 7.99 1.30 14.24
C ALA A 231 7.32 -0.06 14.56
N TRP A 232 8.02 -0.96 15.27
CA TRP A 232 7.46 -2.25 15.71
C TRP A 232 6.65 -2.17 17.00
N HIS A 233 6.78 -1.07 17.73
CA HIS A 233 6.28 -0.90 19.08
C HIS A 233 5.39 0.34 19.11
N SER A 234 4.32 0.32 18.32
CA SER A 234 3.23 1.28 18.55
C SER A 234 2.63 1.01 19.95
N PRO A 235 2.33 2.06 20.73
CA PRO A 235 1.67 1.93 22.03
C PRO A 235 0.25 1.36 21.93
#